data_AF-A0A3A4N747-F1
#
_entry.id   AF-A0A3A4N747-F1
#
_cell.length_a   1.000
_cell.length_b   1.000
_cell.length_c   1.000
_cell.angle_alpha   90.00
_cell.angle_beta   90.00
_cell.angle_gamma   90.00
#
_symmetry.space_group_name_H-M   'P 1'
#
loop_
_entity.id
_entity.type
_entity.pdbx_description
1 polymer ?
#
loop_
_entity_poly.entity_id
_entity_poly.type
_entity_poly.pdbx_seq_one_letter_code
_entity_poly.pdbx_strand_id
1 'polypeptide(L)'
;KILADSGYQGIMKIYPQAQTPRKSSKLKPLTAEEKACNHALSKERSKVENIFAKVKTFKMFSTTYRNHRKRFGLRMNLIVGIINHELGF
;
A
#
# COMPACT_ATOMS: atom_id res chain seq x y z
N LYS A 1 6.04 -10.77 5.36
CA LYS A 1 4.90 -10.18 6.12
C LYS A 1 4.02 -9.41 5.14
N ILE A 2 2.70 -9.64 5.12
CA ILE A 2 1.80 -8.95 4.19
C ILE A 2 1.17 -7.77 4.94
N LEU A 3 1.36 -6.54 4.45
CA LEU A 3 0.70 -5.36 5.01
C LEU A 3 -0.49 -5.01 4.12
N ALA A 4 -1.64 -4.81 4.73
CA ALA A 4 -2.85 -4.47 3.97
C ALA A 4 -3.59 -3.29 4.60
N ASP A 5 -4.42 -2.64 3.78
CA ASP A 5 -5.25 -1.54 4.25
C ASP A 5 -6.42 -2.01 5.12
N SER A 6 -7.00 -1.09 5.89
CA SER A 6 -8.18 -1.35 6.71
C SER A 6 -9.39 -1.85 5.90
N GLY A 7 -9.43 -1.60 4.59
CA GLY A 7 -10.40 -2.19 3.66
C GLY A 7 -10.29 -3.71 3.51
N TYR A 8 -9.15 -4.30 3.87
CA TYR A 8 -8.86 -5.74 3.74
C TYR A 8 -8.99 -6.50 5.06
N GLN A 9 -9.80 -6.03 6.01
CA GLN A 9 -9.98 -6.64 7.35
C GLN A 9 -10.25 -8.17 7.36
N GLY A 10 -10.72 -8.77 6.27
CA GLY A 10 -10.94 -10.21 6.15
C GLY A 10 -9.77 -11.03 5.58
N ILE A 11 -8.70 -10.39 5.09
CA ILE A 11 -7.61 -11.06 4.38
C ILE A 11 -6.83 -12.03 5.25
N MET A 12 -6.81 -11.80 6.57
CA MET A 12 -6.17 -12.67 7.56
C MET A 12 -6.75 -14.10 7.55
N LYS A 13 -7.99 -14.29 7.09
CA LYS A 13 -8.62 -15.62 6.96
C LYS A 13 -7.99 -16.46 5.84
N ILE A 14 -7.45 -15.81 4.82
CA ILE A 14 -6.82 -16.45 3.66
C ILE A 14 -5.30 -16.48 3.86
N TYR A 15 -4.74 -15.40 4.40
CA TYR A 15 -3.32 -15.21 4.64
C TYR A 15 -3.08 -14.86 6.10
N PRO A 16 -2.82 -15.84 6.99
CA PRO A 16 -2.58 -15.60 8.42
C PRO A 16 -1.42 -14.64 8.72
N GLN A 17 -0.46 -14.54 7.81
CA GLN A 17 0.69 -13.63 7.88
C GLN A 17 0.37 -12.16 7.53
N ALA A 18 -0.89 -11.86 7.18
CA ALA A 18 -1.32 -10.52 6.87
C ALA A 18 -1.56 -9.69 8.13
N GLN A 19 -1.15 -8.43 8.09
CA GLN A 19 -1.36 -7.46 9.14
C GLN A 19 -2.19 -6.31 8.58
N THR A 20 -3.34 -6.10 9.17
CA THR A 20 -4.26 -5.01 8.85
C THR A 20 -4.46 -4.12 10.07
N PRO A 21 -4.58 -2.79 9.90
CA PRO A 21 -4.95 -1.90 10.97
C PRO A 21 -6.28 -2.32 11.62
N ARG A 22 -6.34 -2.21 12.94
CA ARG A 22 -7.55 -2.47 13.70
C ARG A 22 -8.49 -1.28 13.59
N LYS A 23 -9.74 -1.53 13.17
CA LYS A 23 -10.78 -0.50 13.07
C LYS A 23 -11.40 -0.25 14.44
N SER A 24 -11.57 1.02 14.80
CA SER A 24 -12.44 1.44 15.89
C SER A 24 -13.91 1.30 15.48
N SER A 25 -14.79 0.99 16.43
CA SER A 25 -16.23 1.15 16.26
C SER A 25 -16.84 1.89 17.45
N LYS A 26 -18.08 2.36 17.33
CA LYS A 26 -18.77 3.11 18.40
C LYS A 26 -18.80 2.34 19.73
N LEU A 27 -18.94 1.01 19.66
CA LEU A 27 -19.02 0.13 20.85
C LEU A 27 -17.65 -0.42 21.27
N LYS A 28 -16.64 -0.36 20.39
CA LYS A 28 -15.29 -0.88 20.62
C LYS A 28 -14.26 0.18 20.22
N PRO A 29 -14.01 1.17 21.08
CA PRO A 29 -12.94 2.13 20.87
C PRO A 29 -11.57 1.45 20.92
N LEU A 30 -10.59 2.01 20.22
CA LEU A 30 -9.22 1.48 20.22
C LEU A 30 -8.54 1.73 21.56
N THR A 31 -7.89 0.71 22.10
CA THR A 31 -7.01 0.84 23.26
C THR A 31 -5.73 1.60 22.89
N ALA A 32 -4.99 2.10 23.89
CA ALA A 32 -3.72 2.80 23.64
C ALA A 32 -2.70 1.92 22.90
N GLU A 33 -2.64 0.63 23.25
CA GLU A 33 -1.78 -0.36 22.60
C GLU A 33 -2.17 -0.59 21.14
N GLU A 34 -3.47 -0.74 20.85
CA GLU A 34 -3.96 -0.90 19.49
C GLU A 34 -3.66 0.31 18.62
N LYS A 35 -3.72 1.53 19.19
CA LYS A 35 -3.31 2.76 18.51
C LYS A 35 -1.81 2.78 18.21
N ALA A 36 -0.96 2.37 19.15
CA ALA A 36 0.48 2.29 18.95
C ALA A 36 0.83 1.28 17.84
N CYS A 37 0.19 0.11 17.84
CA CYS A 37 0.34 -0.89 16.77
C CYS A 37 -0.10 -0.35 15.40
N ASN A 38 -1.27 0.30 15.34
CA ASN A 38 -1.75 0.93 14.10
C ASN A 38 -0.79 2.02 13.61
N HIS A 39 -0.19 2.80 14.52
CA HIS A 39 0.79 3.84 14.16
C HIS A 39 2.06 3.24 13.58
N ALA A 40 2.61 2.17 14.18
CA ALA A 40 3.76 1.47 13.66
C ALA A 40 3.49 0.87 12.27
N LEU A 41 2.32 0.25 12.07
CA LEU A 41 1.88 -0.27 10.76
C LEU A 41 1.74 0.85 9.72
N SER A 42 1.20 2.00 10.12
CA SER A 42 1.08 3.17 9.23
C SER A 42 2.45 3.67 8.79
N LYS A 43 3.43 3.76 9.70
CA LYS A 43 4.81 4.17 9.37
C LYS A 43 5.48 3.24 8.36
N GLU A 44 5.26 1.93 8.50
CA GLU A 44 5.77 0.92 7.55
C GLU A 44 5.12 1.10 6.17
N ARG A 45 3.81 1.39 6.14
CA ARG A 45 3.04 1.62 4.90
C ARG A 45 3.32 2.95 4.21
N SER A 46 3.65 4.01 4.94
CA SER A 46 3.91 5.34 4.34
C SER A 46 5.00 5.30 3.26
N LYS A 47 5.99 4.41 3.39
CA LYS A 47 7.02 4.20 2.36
C LYS A 47 6.40 3.74 1.02
N VAL A 48 5.47 2.79 1.09
CA VAL A 48 4.76 2.26 -0.07
C VAL A 48 3.83 3.32 -0.68
N GLU A 49 3.15 4.10 0.17
CA GLU A 49 2.29 5.20 -0.29
C GLU A 49 3.11 6.29 -1.02
N ASN A 50 4.32 6.59 -0.57
CA ASN A 50 5.25 7.49 -1.26
C ASN A 50 5.67 6.96 -2.63
N ILE A 51 5.95 5.65 -2.76
CA ILE A 51 6.22 5.03 -4.06
C ILE A 51 5.00 5.16 -4.98
N PHE A 52 3.79 4.85 -4.48
CA PHE A 52 2.57 5.00 -5.26
C PHE A 52 2.31 6.45 -5.70
N ALA A 53 2.64 7.44 -4.86
CA ALA A 53 2.57 8.85 -5.24
C ALA A 53 3.49 9.15 -6.42
N LYS A 54 4.75 8.68 -6.39
CA LYS A 54 5.68 8.80 -7.53
C LYS A 54 5.15 8.09 -8.78
N VAL A 55 4.61 6.88 -8.67
CA VAL A 55 4.06 6.17 -9.84
C VAL A 55 2.84 6.90 -10.44
N LYS A 56 2.01 7.54 -9.61
CA LYS A 56 0.84 8.30 -10.07
C LYS A 56 1.19 9.53 -10.90
N THR A 57 2.41 10.10 -10.76
CA THR A 57 2.86 11.25 -11.59
C THR A 57 2.95 10.88 -13.07
N PHE A 58 3.30 9.62 -13.38
CA PHE A 58 3.35 9.07 -14.73
C PHE A 58 1.97 8.81 -15.36
N LYS A 59 0.88 9.18 -14.69
CA LYS A 59 -0.51 8.98 -15.13
C LYS A 59 -0.91 7.52 -15.37
N MET A 60 -0.13 6.59 -14.82
CA MET A 60 -0.34 5.13 -14.94
C MET A 60 -1.60 4.67 -14.20
N PHE A 61 -1.82 5.19 -12.99
CA PHE A 61 -2.97 4.86 -12.12
C PHE A 61 -3.86 6.04 -11.77
N SER A 62 -3.44 7.27 -12.06
CA SER A 62 -4.22 8.48 -11.71
C SER A 62 -5.29 8.84 -12.73
N THR A 63 -5.20 8.33 -13.95
CA THR A 63 -6.18 8.54 -15.02
C THR A 63 -6.34 7.27 -15.85
N THR A 64 -7.33 7.25 -16.74
CA THR A 64 -7.48 6.16 -17.71
C THR A 64 -6.24 6.05 -18.59
N TYR A 65 -5.53 4.93 -18.49
CA TYR A 65 -4.33 4.68 -19.29
C TYR A 65 -4.70 4.46 -20.77
N ARG A 66 -4.32 5.42 -21.63
CA ARG A 66 -4.65 5.43 -23.08
C ARG A 66 -3.51 4.97 -24.00
N ASN A 67 -2.39 4.49 -23.46
CA ASN A 67 -1.25 4.06 -24.27
C ASN A 67 -1.30 2.54 -24.57
N HIS A 68 -0.37 2.02 -25.38
CA HIS A 68 -0.36 0.62 -25.81
C HIS A 68 -0.37 -0.36 -24.64
N ARG A 69 -1.53 -0.97 -24.37
CA ARG A 69 -1.77 -1.87 -23.23
C ARG A 69 -0.84 -3.09 -23.22
N LYS A 70 -0.48 -3.62 -24.41
CA LYS A 70 0.48 -4.72 -24.55
C LYS A 70 1.84 -4.43 -23.91
N ARG A 71 2.23 -3.15 -23.77
CA ARG A 71 3.51 -2.73 -23.17
C ARG A 71 3.36 -2.14 -21.76
N PHE A 72 2.17 -2.19 -21.16
CA PHE A 72 1.92 -1.62 -19.84
C PHE A 72 2.82 -2.23 -18.77
N GLY A 73 2.91 -3.56 -18.70
CA GLY A 73 3.76 -4.26 -17.74
C GLY A 73 5.24 -3.89 -17.86
N LEU A 74 5.77 -3.85 -19.09
CA LEU A 74 7.16 -3.42 -19.34
C LEU A 74 7.42 -1.99 -18.83
N ARG A 75 6.52 -1.05 -19.14
CA ARG A 75 6.67 0.35 -18.69
C ARG A 75 6.54 0.47 -17.17
N MET A 76 5.60 -0.24 -16.57
CA MET A 76 5.43 -0.27 -15.11
C MET A 76 6.72 -0.78 -14.45
N ASN A 77 7.27 -1.89 -14.93
CA ASN A 77 8.48 -2.48 -14.37
C ASN A 77 9.68 -1.53 -14.49
N LEU A 78 9.84 -0.87 -15.65
CA LEU A 78 10.92 0.11 -15.84
C LEU A 78 10.79 1.30 -14.88
N ILE A 79 9.59 1.90 -14.77
CA ILE A 79 9.35 3.05 -13.90
C ILE A 79 9.55 2.68 -12.43
N VAL A 80 9.00 1.55 -11.99
CA VAL A 80 9.16 1.06 -10.61
C VAL A 80 10.62 0.75 -10.32
N GLY A 81 11.35 0.16 -11.27
CA GLY A 81 12.79 -0.10 -11.14
C GLY A 81 13.59 1.19 -10.92
N ILE A 82 13.31 2.25 -11.69
CA ILE A 82 13.95 3.57 -11.51
C ILE A 82 13.60 4.16 -10.14
N ILE A 83 12.32 4.13 -9.75
CA ILE A 83 11.88 4.66 -8.45
C ILE A 83 12.54 3.92 -7.27
N ASN A 84 12.65 2.59 -7.36
CA ASN A 84 13.28 1.78 -6.33
C ASN A 84 14.77 2.10 -6.23
N HIS A 85 15.47 2.24 -7.36
CA HIS A 85 16.87 2.64 -7.39
C HIS A 85 17.08 4.03 -6.77
N GLU A 86 16.23 5.02 -7.07
CA GLU A 86 16.31 6.36 -6.46
C GLU A 86 16.11 6.34 -4.94
N LEU A 87 15.29 5.40 -4.44
CA LEU A 87 14.92 5.30 -3.03
C LEU A 87 15.83 4.36 -2.23
N GLY A 88 16.79 3.69 -2.88
CA GLY A 88 17.72 2.76 -2.25
C GLY A 88 17.06 1.49 -1.70
N PHE A 89 15.99 1.01 -2.35
CA PHE A 89 15.34 -0.27 -2.04
C PHE A 89 16.12 -1.46 -2.57
#